data_AF-A0A1Y2M1E3-F1
#
_entry.id   AF-A0A1Y2M1E3-F1
#
_cell.length_a   1.000
_cell.length_b   1.000
_cell.length_c   1.000
_cell.angle_alpha   90.00
_cell.angle_beta   90.00
_cell.angle_gamma   90.00
#
_symmetry.space_group_name_H-M   'P 1'
#
loop_
_entity.id
_entity.type
_entity.pdbx_description
1 polymer ?
#
loop_
_entity_poly.entity_id
_entity_poly.type
_entity_poly.pdbx_seq_one_letter_code
_entity_poly.pdbx_strand_id
1 'polypeptide(L)'
;MSAPRGGGRGRGRGRGRGRGDYYAPSDQSQNQPQQQTQPDQSAETSSTIDLLKGFLTRRYDASTKLLNFSTIATDEEVAKSGMFRQESTQKKFFPALMVICDQMLETREAKEAAIESVTLCGNNITNLNVVFDLCKSLNHIKNLDLSGNAFHSINALKPWKGRFRKLEHLIVDPFDSIGWEEELTAWFPKLKILNGACVRADKPAAAMVTDAPMTTTPQPMAGTPPTIPTSTPTPAFDQQKEEMITYVQTATNLRRDYAIQCLEAGGWDLNRAGELFTQSQPNLPPDAYN
;
A
#
# COMPACT_ATOMS: atom_id res chain seq x y z
N MET A 1 31.30 -33.22 -38.68
CA MET A 1 31.12 -33.53 -40.12
C MET A 1 31.06 -35.05 -40.27
N SER A 2 29.88 -35.61 -40.57
CA SER A 2 29.70 -37.00 -41.03
C SER A 2 28.49 -37.07 -41.97
N ALA A 3 28.43 -38.09 -42.82
CA ALA A 3 27.80 -38.01 -44.14
C ALA A 3 26.25 -38.21 -44.20
N PRO A 4 25.60 -37.85 -45.33
CA PRO A 4 24.14 -37.91 -45.51
C PRO A 4 23.64 -38.96 -46.53
N ARG A 5 22.31 -38.98 -46.72
CA ARG A 5 21.47 -39.39 -47.88
C ARG A 5 20.88 -40.81 -47.98
N GLY A 6 19.53 -40.81 -47.98
CA GLY A 6 18.65 -41.74 -48.69
C GLY A 6 17.18 -41.53 -48.24
N GLY A 7 16.16 -41.34 -49.08
CA GLY A 7 16.17 -41.09 -50.52
C GLY A 7 14.92 -41.58 -51.28
N GLY A 8 13.80 -40.84 -51.23
CA GLY A 8 12.62 -41.03 -52.09
C GLY A 8 11.39 -41.68 -51.39
N ARG A 9 10.14 -41.48 -51.81
CA ARG A 9 9.41 -40.53 -52.69
C ARG A 9 8.00 -41.14 -52.84
N GLY A 10 6.92 -40.38 -52.65
CA GLY A 10 5.56 -40.89 -52.93
C GLY A 10 4.45 -39.91 -52.55
N ARG A 11 3.88 -39.21 -53.54
CA ARG A 11 2.71 -38.32 -53.37
C ARG A 11 1.46 -39.00 -53.93
N GLY A 12 0.32 -38.85 -53.25
CA GLY A 12 -1.00 -39.20 -53.81
C GLY A 12 -2.11 -38.36 -53.18
N ARG A 13 -2.75 -37.48 -53.97
CA ARG A 13 -3.99 -36.78 -53.60
C ARG A 13 -5.17 -37.54 -54.17
N GLY A 14 -6.22 -37.75 -53.39
CA GLY A 14 -7.52 -38.26 -53.88
C GLY A 14 -8.68 -37.61 -53.13
N ARG A 15 -9.49 -36.81 -53.82
CA ARG A 15 -10.78 -36.33 -53.30
C ARG A 15 -11.88 -37.28 -53.77
N GLY A 16 -12.77 -37.68 -52.86
CA GLY A 16 -14.01 -38.38 -53.21
C GLY A 16 -15.13 -37.95 -52.29
N ARG A 17 -16.10 -37.20 -52.80
CA ARG A 17 -17.43 -37.03 -52.17
C ARG A 17 -18.37 -38.03 -52.85
N GLY A 18 -18.98 -38.91 -52.07
CA GLY A 18 -20.00 -39.87 -52.53
C GLY A 18 -21.17 -39.87 -51.55
N ARG A 19 -22.38 -39.68 -52.06
CA ARG A 19 -23.63 -39.50 -51.32
C ARG A 19 -24.37 -40.84 -51.24
N GLY A 20 -25.05 -41.14 -50.14
CA GLY A 20 -25.79 -42.39 -49.97
C GLY A 20 -26.69 -42.39 -48.75
N ASP A 21 -27.85 -41.74 -48.86
CA ASP A 21 -28.93 -41.83 -47.89
C ASP A 21 -29.59 -43.21 -47.92
N TYR A 22 -29.70 -43.89 -46.77
CA TYR A 22 -30.69 -44.95 -46.56
C TYR A 22 -31.27 -44.87 -45.14
N TYR A 23 -32.59 -44.79 -45.07
CA TYR A 23 -33.42 -44.70 -43.87
C TYR A 23 -33.97 -46.10 -43.52
N ALA A 24 -33.90 -46.53 -42.26
CA ALA A 24 -34.74 -47.56 -41.62
C ALA A 24 -34.32 -47.73 -40.14
N PRO A 25 -35.22 -48.20 -39.23
CA PRO A 25 -35.37 -47.50 -37.96
C PRO A 25 -35.22 -48.35 -36.67
N SER A 26 -35.46 -47.68 -35.53
CA SER A 26 -35.73 -48.19 -34.18
C SER A 26 -34.65 -49.01 -33.46
N ASP A 27 -34.09 -48.42 -32.39
CA ASP A 27 -34.43 -48.89 -31.03
C ASP A 27 -34.40 -47.72 -30.01
N GLN A 28 -34.97 -47.95 -28.83
CA GLN A 28 -35.27 -46.95 -27.81
C GLN A 28 -34.04 -46.51 -27.00
N SER A 29 -33.85 -45.21 -26.89
CA SER A 29 -33.11 -44.60 -25.78
C SER A 29 -33.70 -43.21 -25.51
N GLN A 30 -34.42 -43.07 -24.39
CA GLN A 30 -34.99 -41.80 -23.96
C GLN A 30 -33.87 -40.84 -23.51
N ASN A 31 -33.23 -40.17 -24.46
CA ASN A 31 -32.30 -39.10 -24.15
C ASN A 31 -33.07 -37.78 -24.06
N GLN A 32 -33.78 -37.58 -22.94
CA GLN A 32 -34.19 -36.23 -22.57
C GLN A 32 -32.91 -35.43 -22.31
N PRO A 33 -32.70 -34.26 -22.95
CA PRO A 33 -31.77 -33.30 -22.41
C PRO A 33 -32.34 -32.84 -21.07
N GLN A 34 -31.79 -33.36 -19.97
CA GLN A 34 -31.91 -32.70 -18.68
C GLN A 34 -31.28 -31.32 -18.84
N GLN A 35 -32.11 -30.33 -19.14
CA GLN A 35 -31.84 -28.96 -18.76
C GLN A 35 -31.79 -28.97 -17.23
N GLN A 36 -30.58 -29.18 -16.70
CA GLN A 36 -30.21 -28.60 -15.42
C GLN A 36 -30.31 -27.09 -15.60
N THR A 37 -31.52 -26.57 -15.41
CA THR A 37 -31.69 -25.22 -14.91
C THR A 37 -30.84 -25.14 -13.64
N GLN A 38 -29.76 -24.36 -13.72
CA GLN A 38 -29.05 -23.85 -12.55
C GLN A 38 -29.56 -22.44 -12.24
N PRO A 39 -30.68 -22.27 -11.51
CA PRO A 39 -30.94 -21.05 -10.79
C PRO A 39 -30.25 -21.15 -9.43
N ASP A 40 -29.06 -20.55 -9.27
CA ASP A 40 -28.60 -20.05 -7.96
C ASP A 40 -27.28 -19.25 -8.01
N GLN A 41 -26.30 -19.67 -8.84
CA GLN A 41 -24.97 -19.04 -8.81
C GLN A 41 -24.98 -17.53 -9.11
N SER A 42 -25.94 -17.04 -9.92
CA SER A 42 -26.10 -15.62 -10.23
C SER A 42 -26.70 -14.81 -9.07
N ALA A 43 -27.53 -15.42 -8.21
CA ALA A 43 -28.15 -14.75 -7.08
C ALA A 43 -27.16 -14.62 -5.90
N GLU A 44 -26.45 -15.70 -5.57
CA GLU A 44 -25.40 -15.69 -4.53
C GLU A 44 -24.26 -14.74 -4.88
N THR A 45 -23.84 -14.70 -6.16
CA THR A 45 -22.79 -13.76 -6.60
C THR A 45 -23.24 -12.31 -6.56
N SER A 46 -24.48 -11.98 -6.90
CA SER A 46 -25.01 -10.61 -6.71
C SER A 46 -24.99 -10.19 -5.24
N SER A 47 -25.50 -11.06 -4.34
CA SER A 47 -25.50 -10.78 -2.89
C SER A 47 -24.08 -10.58 -2.34
N THR A 48 -23.11 -11.36 -2.81
CA THR A 48 -21.70 -11.22 -2.44
C THR A 48 -21.10 -9.89 -2.94
N ILE A 49 -21.43 -9.49 -4.17
CA ILE A 49 -20.97 -8.20 -4.74
C ILE A 49 -21.54 -7.02 -3.94
N ASP A 50 -22.82 -7.05 -3.59
CA ASP A 50 -23.46 -5.94 -2.87
C ASP A 50 -22.96 -5.82 -1.43
N LEU A 51 -22.65 -6.94 -0.76
CA LEU A 51 -21.95 -6.96 0.52
C LEU A 51 -20.55 -6.32 0.44
N LEU A 52 -19.76 -6.67 -0.59
CA LEU A 52 -18.42 -6.11 -0.79
C LEU A 52 -18.44 -4.61 -1.15
N LYS A 53 -19.44 -4.15 -1.92
CA LYS A 53 -19.69 -2.72 -2.17
C LYS A 53 -20.08 -1.99 -0.88
N GLY A 54 -20.96 -2.57 -0.08
CA GLY A 54 -21.37 -2.03 1.22
C GLY A 54 -20.19 -1.88 2.17
N PHE A 55 -19.33 -2.90 2.24
CA PHE A 55 -18.08 -2.87 2.99
C PHE A 55 -17.13 -1.76 2.51
N LEU A 56 -16.87 -1.65 1.20
CA LEU A 56 -16.04 -0.57 0.63
C LEU A 56 -16.59 0.83 0.99
N THR A 57 -17.90 1.03 0.84
CA THR A 57 -18.55 2.32 1.09
C THR A 57 -18.51 2.71 2.57
N ARG A 58 -18.80 1.77 3.49
CA ARG A 58 -18.78 2.04 4.94
C ARG A 58 -17.37 2.29 5.50
N ARG A 59 -16.35 1.71 4.87
CA ARG A 59 -14.97 1.73 5.35
C ARG A 59 -14.10 2.74 4.60
N TYR A 60 -14.66 3.50 3.67
CA TYR A 60 -14.00 4.59 2.97
C TYR A 60 -14.29 5.93 3.66
N ASP A 61 -13.24 6.67 3.99
CA ASP A 61 -13.31 8.05 4.47
C ASP A 61 -12.86 9.00 3.35
N ALA A 62 -13.81 9.80 2.85
CA ALA A 62 -13.58 10.79 1.81
C ALA A 62 -12.75 12.00 2.26
N SER A 63 -12.69 12.29 3.57
CA SER A 63 -11.96 13.45 4.11
C SER A 63 -10.45 13.20 4.15
N THR A 64 -10.05 11.99 4.56
CA THR A 64 -8.64 11.55 4.59
C THR A 64 -8.23 10.71 3.36
N LYS A 65 -9.17 10.47 2.44
CA LYS A 65 -9.00 9.60 1.25
C LYS A 65 -8.48 8.21 1.63
N LEU A 66 -8.98 7.69 2.75
CA LEU A 66 -8.54 6.47 3.41
C LEU A 66 -9.52 5.34 3.13
N LEU A 67 -9.01 4.24 2.58
CA LEU A 67 -9.72 2.98 2.48
C LEU A 67 -9.32 2.07 3.65
N ASN A 68 -10.21 1.91 4.62
CA ASN A 68 -9.91 1.25 5.87
C ASN A 68 -10.24 -0.24 5.82
N PHE A 69 -9.21 -1.05 5.53
CA PHE A 69 -9.30 -2.50 5.58
C PHE A 69 -8.75 -3.06 6.90
N SER A 70 -8.80 -2.33 8.02
CA SER A 70 -8.42 -2.89 9.31
C SER A 70 -9.39 -4.00 9.74
N THR A 71 -8.87 -4.99 10.48
CA THR A 71 -9.64 -5.98 11.26
C THR A 71 -10.87 -6.56 10.53
N ILE A 72 -10.73 -6.96 9.27
CA ILE A 72 -11.86 -7.25 8.36
C ILE A 72 -12.76 -8.37 8.91
N ALA A 73 -12.17 -9.36 9.57
CA ALA A 73 -12.90 -10.47 10.18
C ALA A 73 -13.83 -10.04 11.34
N THR A 74 -13.68 -8.82 11.87
CA THR A 74 -14.56 -8.26 12.92
C THR A 74 -15.63 -7.32 12.39
N ASP A 75 -15.68 -7.00 11.09
CA ASP A 75 -16.79 -6.26 10.50
C ASP A 75 -18.08 -7.08 10.59
N GLU A 76 -19.15 -6.46 11.08
CA GLU A 76 -20.37 -7.17 11.46
C GLU A 76 -21.05 -7.87 10.28
N GLU A 77 -21.07 -7.25 9.09
CA GLU A 77 -21.67 -7.87 7.90
C GLU A 77 -20.76 -8.94 7.29
N VAL A 78 -19.45 -8.69 7.26
CA VAL A 78 -18.47 -9.68 6.80
C VAL A 78 -18.49 -10.92 7.70
N ALA A 79 -18.59 -10.75 9.03
CA ALA A 79 -18.73 -11.85 9.98
C ALA A 79 -20.05 -12.63 9.79
N LYS A 80 -21.18 -11.93 9.61
CA LYS A 80 -22.49 -12.53 9.31
C LYS A 80 -22.48 -13.36 8.02
N SER A 81 -21.80 -12.89 6.98
CA SER A 81 -21.69 -13.58 5.68
C SER A 81 -20.97 -14.94 5.75
N GLY A 82 -20.15 -15.16 6.79
CA GLY A 82 -19.34 -16.37 6.92
C GLY A 82 -18.16 -16.46 5.94
N MET A 83 -17.91 -15.47 5.08
CA MET A 83 -16.81 -15.51 4.08
C MET A 83 -15.43 -15.75 4.68
N PHE A 84 -15.20 -15.34 5.94
CA PHE A 84 -13.92 -15.55 6.64
C PHE A 84 -13.80 -16.89 7.38
N ARG A 85 -14.81 -17.77 7.31
CA ARG A 85 -14.78 -19.09 7.98
C ARG A 85 -13.91 -20.13 7.27
N GLN A 86 -13.56 -19.93 6.00
CA GLN A 86 -12.75 -20.86 5.22
C GLN A 86 -11.59 -20.13 4.51
N GLU A 87 -10.39 -20.71 4.57
CA GLU A 87 -9.18 -20.17 3.93
C GLU A 87 -9.33 -20.03 2.40
N SER A 88 -10.10 -20.94 1.77
CA SER A 88 -10.47 -20.92 0.35
C SER A 88 -11.25 -19.66 -0.05
N THR A 89 -12.09 -19.14 0.84
CA THR A 89 -12.91 -17.95 0.61
C THR A 89 -12.16 -16.67 0.99
N GLN A 90 -11.37 -16.69 2.08
CA GLN A 90 -10.45 -15.61 2.44
C GLN A 90 -9.49 -15.26 1.28
N LYS A 91 -8.92 -16.28 0.61
CA LYS A 91 -8.04 -16.10 -0.58
C LYS A 91 -8.74 -15.44 -1.77
N LYS A 92 -10.06 -15.53 -1.88
CA LYS A 92 -10.87 -14.91 -2.94
C LYS A 92 -11.41 -13.53 -2.56
N PHE A 93 -11.53 -13.24 -1.26
CA PHE A 93 -12.09 -11.99 -0.75
C PHE A 93 -11.37 -10.75 -1.29
N PHE A 94 -10.05 -10.68 -1.11
CA PHE A 94 -9.27 -9.52 -1.56
C PHE A 94 -9.25 -9.33 -3.08
N PRO A 95 -9.04 -10.38 -3.92
CA PRO A 95 -9.21 -10.25 -5.37
C PRO A 95 -10.60 -9.76 -5.78
N ALA A 96 -11.67 -10.26 -5.17
CA ALA A 96 -13.04 -9.80 -5.46
C ALA A 96 -13.27 -8.34 -5.03
N LEU A 97 -12.74 -7.96 -3.86
CA LEU A 97 -12.77 -6.59 -3.34
C LEU A 97 -12.04 -5.60 -4.27
N MET A 98 -10.88 -6.00 -4.83
CA MET A 98 -10.15 -5.19 -5.80
C MET A 98 -10.93 -5.04 -7.12
N VAL A 99 -11.56 -6.11 -7.63
CA VAL A 99 -12.42 -6.05 -8.82
C VAL A 99 -13.59 -5.08 -8.61
N ILE A 100 -14.21 -5.09 -7.43
CA ILE A 100 -15.33 -4.18 -7.13
C ILE A 100 -14.84 -2.74 -6.92
N CYS A 101 -13.68 -2.53 -6.29
CA CYS A 101 -13.04 -1.22 -6.22
C CYS A 101 -12.74 -0.65 -7.63
N ASP A 102 -12.30 -1.50 -8.56
CA ASP A 102 -12.06 -1.14 -9.95
C ASP A 102 -13.35 -0.87 -10.75
N GLN A 103 -14.48 -1.48 -10.37
CA GLN A 103 -15.81 -1.19 -10.93
C GLN A 103 -16.43 0.10 -10.36
N MET A 104 -16.26 0.36 -9.06
CA MET A 104 -16.78 1.58 -8.41
C MET A 104 -16.03 2.84 -8.87
N LEU A 105 -14.76 2.69 -9.25
CA LEU A 105 -13.89 3.77 -9.72
C LEU A 105 -13.23 3.33 -11.04
N GLU A 106 -14.00 3.40 -12.13
CA GLU A 106 -13.60 2.86 -13.44
C GLU A 106 -12.28 3.45 -13.95
N THR A 107 -12.15 4.78 -13.91
CA THR A 107 -10.95 5.47 -14.42
C THR A 107 -9.81 5.47 -13.41
N ARG A 108 -8.57 5.42 -13.92
CA ARG A 108 -7.38 5.54 -13.08
C ARG A 108 -7.34 6.88 -12.35
N GLU A 109 -7.75 7.96 -13.00
CA GLU A 109 -7.78 9.31 -12.43
C GLU A 109 -8.77 9.43 -11.28
N ALA A 110 -9.96 8.83 -11.39
CA ALA A 110 -10.92 8.77 -10.28
C ALA A 110 -10.34 7.98 -9.08
N LYS A 111 -9.64 6.86 -9.33
CA LYS A 111 -8.93 6.11 -8.27
C LYS A 111 -7.84 6.93 -7.61
N GLU A 112 -6.96 7.59 -8.38
CA GLU A 112 -5.90 8.44 -7.83
C GLU A 112 -6.43 9.67 -7.09
N ALA A 113 -7.60 10.20 -7.49
CA ALA A 113 -8.23 11.34 -6.83
C ALA A 113 -8.96 10.94 -5.54
N ALA A 114 -9.56 9.75 -5.48
CA ALA A 114 -10.35 9.26 -4.36
C ALA A 114 -9.52 8.55 -3.27
N ILE A 115 -8.54 7.71 -3.64
CA ILE A 115 -7.82 6.85 -2.68
C ILE A 115 -6.34 7.23 -2.67
N GLU A 116 -5.90 7.84 -1.56
CA GLU A 116 -4.47 8.13 -1.33
C GLU A 116 -3.88 7.28 -0.19
N SER A 117 -4.73 6.75 0.69
CA SER A 117 -4.34 6.04 1.90
C SER A 117 -5.05 4.68 2.01
N VAL A 118 -4.36 3.65 2.49
CA VAL A 118 -4.93 2.33 2.80
C VAL A 118 -4.37 1.82 4.13
N THR A 119 -5.23 1.30 5.02
CA THR A 119 -4.79 0.51 6.18
C THR A 119 -5.26 -0.94 6.06
N LEU A 120 -4.38 -1.87 6.37
CA LEU A 120 -4.61 -3.32 6.52
C LEU A 120 -4.32 -3.77 7.97
N CYS A 121 -4.40 -2.84 8.94
CA CYS A 121 -4.02 -3.11 10.33
C CYS A 121 -4.86 -4.24 10.97
N GLY A 122 -4.24 -5.05 11.83
CA GLY A 122 -4.99 -5.99 12.69
C GLY A 122 -5.66 -7.16 11.96
N ASN A 123 -5.16 -7.57 10.80
CA ASN A 123 -5.75 -8.67 10.00
C ASN A 123 -5.07 -10.02 10.19
N ASN A 124 -4.07 -10.13 11.08
CA ASN A 124 -3.28 -11.36 11.30
C ASN A 124 -2.64 -11.91 10.00
N ILE A 125 -2.27 -11.02 9.08
CA ILE A 125 -1.67 -11.40 7.79
C ILE A 125 -0.24 -11.88 8.03
N THR A 126 0.05 -13.13 7.66
CA THR A 126 1.40 -13.71 7.79
C THR A 126 2.29 -13.48 6.58
N ASN A 127 1.68 -13.24 5.41
CA ASN A 127 2.36 -13.01 4.13
C ASN A 127 1.44 -12.29 3.13
N LEU A 128 2.02 -11.70 2.10
CA LEU A 128 1.27 -10.90 1.13
C LEU A 128 0.40 -11.70 0.14
N ASN A 129 0.36 -13.05 0.16
CA ASN A 129 -0.30 -13.82 -0.89
C ASN A 129 -1.80 -13.50 -1.05
N VAL A 130 -2.49 -13.24 0.05
CA VAL A 130 -3.94 -12.92 0.04
C VAL A 130 -4.19 -11.49 -0.44
N VAL A 131 -3.34 -10.54 -0.05
CA VAL A 131 -3.50 -9.10 -0.31
C VAL A 131 -2.75 -8.61 -1.56
N PHE A 132 -1.98 -9.47 -2.23
CA PHE A 132 -1.02 -9.10 -3.28
C PHE A 132 -1.64 -8.20 -4.37
N ASP A 133 -2.88 -8.48 -4.74
CA ASP A 133 -3.63 -7.79 -5.80
C ASP A 133 -3.93 -6.32 -5.50
N LEU A 134 -3.80 -5.88 -4.24
CA LEU A 134 -3.79 -4.45 -3.88
C LEU A 134 -2.77 -3.66 -4.71
N CYS A 135 -1.59 -4.23 -4.98
CA CYS A 135 -0.56 -3.58 -5.78
C CYS A 135 -0.82 -3.61 -7.31
N LYS A 136 -1.94 -4.19 -7.76
CA LYS A 136 -2.42 -4.10 -9.15
C LYS A 136 -3.32 -2.88 -9.29
N SER A 137 -4.39 -2.79 -8.50
CA SER A 137 -5.41 -1.75 -8.59
C SER A 137 -4.99 -0.43 -7.92
N LEU A 138 -4.37 -0.49 -6.74
CA LEU A 138 -4.04 0.67 -5.90
C LEU A 138 -2.52 0.97 -5.84
N ASN A 139 -1.79 0.76 -6.95
CA ASN A 139 -0.33 1.03 -7.02
C ASN A 139 0.10 2.51 -6.85
N HIS A 140 -0.86 3.42 -6.79
CA HIS A 140 -0.66 4.87 -6.75
C HIS A 140 -0.70 5.47 -5.33
N ILE A 141 -1.09 4.68 -4.31
CA ILE A 141 -1.27 5.16 -2.95
C ILE A 141 0.04 5.73 -2.36
N LYS A 142 -0.12 6.71 -1.47
CA LYS A 142 0.97 7.37 -0.74
C LYS A 142 1.15 6.81 0.65
N ASN A 143 0.05 6.43 1.30
CA ASN A 143 0.06 6.00 2.70
C ASN A 143 -0.41 4.54 2.79
N LEU A 144 0.39 3.69 3.44
CA LEU A 144 0.06 2.29 3.67
C LEU A 144 0.36 1.92 5.12
N ASP A 145 -0.62 1.32 5.79
CA ASP A 145 -0.47 0.79 7.14
C ASP A 145 -0.69 -0.72 7.14
N LEU A 146 0.29 -1.45 7.67
CA LEU A 146 0.38 -2.90 7.75
C LEU A 146 0.62 -3.37 9.21
N SER A 147 0.49 -2.48 10.20
CA SER A 147 0.71 -2.79 11.62
C SER A 147 -0.27 -3.84 12.19
N GLY A 148 0.03 -4.41 13.35
CA GLY A 148 -0.81 -5.43 13.98
C GLY A 148 -1.03 -6.67 13.11
N ASN A 149 -0.04 -7.04 12.29
CA ASN A 149 -0.07 -8.25 11.46
C ASN A 149 1.00 -9.25 11.90
N ALA A 150 0.99 -10.45 11.31
CA ALA A 150 1.83 -11.57 11.74
C ALA A 150 3.02 -11.80 10.80
N PHE A 151 3.63 -10.72 10.29
CA PHE A 151 4.78 -10.81 9.38
C PHE A 151 6.05 -11.22 10.15
N HIS A 152 6.47 -12.47 10.03
CA HIS A 152 7.63 -13.00 10.78
C HIS A 152 9.00 -12.50 10.26
N SER A 153 9.05 -11.85 9.10
CA SER A 153 10.27 -11.36 8.48
C SER A 153 9.94 -10.36 7.38
N ILE A 154 10.81 -9.38 7.15
CA ILE A 154 10.77 -8.47 6.00
C ILE A 154 10.61 -9.21 4.66
N ASN A 155 11.12 -10.46 4.54
CA ASN A 155 10.94 -11.28 3.33
C ASN A 155 9.46 -11.54 2.98
N ALA A 156 8.54 -11.51 3.95
CA ALA A 156 7.11 -11.61 3.69
C ALA A 156 6.56 -10.44 2.87
N LEU A 157 7.17 -9.26 2.98
CA LEU A 157 6.83 -8.03 2.24
C LEU A 157 7.51 -7.94 0.86
N LYS A 158 8.50 -8.78 0.59
CA LYS A 158 9.32 -8.80 -0.64
C LYS A 158 8.53 -8.84 -1.95
N PRO A 159 7.36 -9.51 -2.07
CA PRO A 159 6.51 -9.43 -3.26
C PRO A 159 6.09 -8.01 -3.67
N TRP A 160 6.06 -7.05 -2.74
CA TRP A 160 5.72 -5.65 -3.02
C TRP A 160 6.91 -4.73 -3.30
N LYS A 161 8.14 -5.24 -3.29
CA LYS A 161 9.35 -4.49 -3.64
C LYS A 161 9.21 -3.77 -5.00
N GLY A 162 9.34 -2.44 -4.98
CA GLY A 162 9.24 -1.61 -6.19
C GLY A 162 7.84 -1.50 -6.83
N ARG A 163 6.78 -2.01 -6.19
CA ARG A 163 5.39 -1.96 -6.70
C ARG A 163 4.72 -0.61 -6.38
N PHE A 164 4.76 -0.19 -5.12
CA PHE A 164 4.20 1.10 -4.68
C PHE A 164 5.21 2.23 -4.86
N ARG A 165 5.41 2.69 -6.10
CA ARG A 165 6.39 3.73 -6.44
C ARG A 165 6.01 5.14 -5.97
N LYS A 166 4.77 5.34 -5.56
CA LYS A 166 4.24 6.59 -4.98
C LYS A 166 4.15 6.55 -3.45
N LEU A 167 4.56 5.46 -2.80
CA LEU A 167 4.48 5.33 -1.35
C LEU A 167 5.43 6.31 -0.66
N GLU A 168 4.89 7.13 0.23
CA GLU A 168 5.57 8.18 0.99
C GLU A 168 5.53 7.85 2.49
N HIS A 169 4.44 7.27 3.01
CA HIS A 169 4.29 6.87 4.42
C HIS A 169 4.01 5.36 4.52
N LEU A 170 4.75 4.65 5.38
CA LEU A 170 4.56 3.23 5.69
C LEU A 170 4.52 3.01 7.21
N ILE A 171 3.57 2.20 7.68
CA ILE A 171 3.55 1.67 9.05
C ILE A 171 3.61 0.14 9.00
N VAL A 172 4.52 -0.46 9.75
CA VAL A 172 4.75 -1.91 9.87
C VAL A 172 5.17 -2.24 11.30
N ASP A 173 4.90 -3.47 11.76
CA ASP A 173 5.48 -3.96 13.01
C ASP A 173 7.01 -4.15 12.85
N PRO A 174 7.85 -3.89 13.87
CA PRO A 174 9.30 -4.06 13.77
C PRO A 174 9.71 -5.51 13.50
N PHE A 175 10.78 -5.70 12.71
CA PHE A 175 11.35 -7.02 12.44
C PHE A 175 12.63 -7.28 13.26
N ASP A 176 12.86 -8.54 13.66
CA ASP A 176 14.06 -8.96 14.41
C ASP A 176 15.38 -8.80 13.62
N SER A 177 15.30 -8.66 12.30
CA SER A 177 16.46 -8.57 11.41
C SER A 177 17.06 -7.16 11.38
N ILE A 178 18.29 -7.00 11.86
CA ILE A 178 19.05 -5.73 11.80
C ILE A 178 19.08 -5.19 10.35
N GLY A 179 18.84 -3.88 10.18
CA GLY A 179 18.89 -3.20 8.88
C GLY A 179 17.61 -3.31 8.03
N TRP A 180 16.50 -3.75 8.62
CA TRP A 180 15.22 -3.91 7.91
C TRP A 180 14.62 -2.58 7.43
N GLU A 181 14.90 -1.49 8.15
CA GLU A 181 14.39 -0.15 7.88
C GLU A 181 15.02 0.43 6.60
N GLU A 182 16.33 0.31 6.46
CA GLU A 182 17.07 0.68 5.25
C GLU A 182 16.71 -0.23 4.08
N GLU A 183 16.51 -1.53 4.30
CA GLU A 183 16.07 -2.43 3.24
C GLU A 183 14.67 -2.04 2.72
N LEU A 184 13.68 -1.78 3.59
CA LEU A 184 12.36 -1.29 3.16
C LEU A 184 12.46 0.08 2.46
N THR A 185 13.27 1.00 3.00
CA THR A 185 13.48 2.33 2.42
C THR A 185 14.13 2.27 1.03
N ALA A 186 14.94 1.24 0.76
CA ALA A 186 15.48 0.95 -0.56
C ALA A 186 14.45 0.32 -1.52
N TRP A 187 13.43 -0.37 -1.01
CA TRP A 187 12.37 -0.98 -1.82
C TRP A 187 11.31 0.02 -2.28
N PHE A 188 11.09 1.09 -1.51
CA PHE A 188 10.08 2.12 -1.77
C PHE A 188 10.77 3.47 -2.03
N PRO A 189 11.06 3.82 -3.30
CA PRO A 189 11.96 4.93 -3.65
C PRO A 189 11.40 6.34 -3.38
N LYS A 190 10.20 6.46 -2.83
CA LYS A 190 9.60 7.71 -2.35
C LYS A 190 9.28 7.72 -0.85
N LEU A 191 9.60 6.65 -0.13
CA LEU A 191 9.29 6.54 1.29
C LEU A 191 10.04 7.64 2.06
N LYS A 192 9.26 8.46 2.77
CA LYS A 192 9.71 9.56 3.64
C LYS A 192 9.57 9.20 5.11
N ILE A 193 8.42 8.61 5.47
CA ILE A 193 8.06 8.28 6.85
C ILE A 193 7.87 6.77 6.98
N LEU A 194 8.60 6.16 7.91
CA LEU A 194 8.46 4.76 8.31
C LEU A 194 8.23 4.73 9.82
N ASN A 195 7.08 4.21 10.27
CA ASN A 195 6.72 4.12 11.70
C ASN A 195 6.86 5.47 12.46
N GLY A 196 6.52 6.58 11.81
CA GLY A 196 6.69 7.95 12.34
C GLY A 196 8.09 8.56 12.15
N ALA A 197 9.13 7.73 11.99
CA ALA A 197 10.49 8.20 11.75
C ALA A 197 10.69 8.70 10.31
N CYS A 198 11.41 9.82 10.15
CA CYS A 198 11.76 10.35 8.84
C CYS A 198 12.99 9.62 8.27
N VAL A 199 12.75 8.63 7.41
CA VAL A 199 13.80 7.82 6.76
C VAL A 199 14.39 8.45 5.50
N ARG A 200 13.76 9.53 5.00
CA ARG A 200 14.26 10.29 3.84
C ARG A 200 13.91 11.76 3.97
N ALA A 201 14.89 12.55 4.40
CA ALA A 201 14.83 14.01 4.21
C ALA A 201 14.65 14.32 2.72
N ASP A 202 13.82 15.33 2.41
CA ASP A 202 13.51 15.73 1.04
C ASP A 202 14.75 16.29 0.32
N LYS A 203 15.56 15.40 -0.25
CA LYS A 203 16.62 15.75 -1.18
C LYS A 203 15.93 16.20 -2.48
N PRO A 204 16.00 17.49 -2.87
CA PRO A 204 15.35 17.95 -4.10
C PRO A 204 15.88 17.13 -5.28
N ALA A 205 14.97 16.58 -6.07
CA ALA A 205 15.27 15.70 -7.19
C ALA A 205 15.82 16.50 -8.40
N ALA A 206 16.98 17.13 -8.22
CA ALA A 206 17.63 18.03 -9.17
C ALA A 206 19.16 17.91 -9.08
N ALA A 207 19.72 16.77 -9.48
CA ALA A 207 21.16 16.58 -9.68
C ALA A 207 21.45 15.46 -10.71
N MET A 208 20.90 15.60 -11.91
CA MET A 208 21.31 14.87 -13.12
C MET A 208 21.72 15.85 -14.23
N VAL A 209 22.78 16.63 -14.01
CA VAL A 209 23.58 17.23 -15.10
C VAL A 209 25.05 17.25 -14.69
N THR A 210 25.92 17.17 -15.68
CA THR A 210 27.36 16.93 -15.62
C THR A 210 28.23 18.19 -15.60
N ASP A 211 29.43 18.04 -15.02
CA ASP A 211 30.72 18.67 -15.42
C ASP A 211 31.06 20.15 -15.09
N ALA A 212 31.95 20.30 -14.09
CA ALA A 212 33.11 21.23 -14.04
C ALA A 212 32.89 22.79 -14.01
N PRO A 213 33.93 23.66 -13.83
CA PRO A 213 34.20 24.15 -12.46
C PRO A 213 34.63 25.65 -12.27
N MET A 214 34.59 26.12 -11.00
CA MET A 214 35.31 27.26 -10.36
C MET A 214 35.14 28.73 -10.82
N THR A 215 34.89 29.63 -9.84
CA THR A 215 35.65 30.88 -9.47
C THR A 215 34.94 31.63 -8.31
N THR A 216 35.53 31.85 -7.12
CA THR A 216 36.24 33.08 -6.60
C THR A 216 35.44 34.41 -6.66
N THR A 217 35.33 35.31 -5.66
CA THR A 217 36.01 35.54 -4.33
C THR A 217 35.11 36.48 -3.42
N PRO A 218 35.47 36.92 -2.17
CA PRO A 218 34.47 37.22 -1.10
C PRO A 218 34.32 38.68 -0.59
N GLN A 219 33.21 38.92 0.17
CA GLN A 219 33.02 39.86 1.32
C GLN A 219 33.05 41.41 1.10
N PRO A 220 32.60 42.28 2.05
CA PRO A 220 31.69 42.10 3.23
C PRO A 220 30.66 43.26 3.53
N MET A 221 29.79 43.00 4.53
CA MET A 221 29.24 43.91 5.58
C MET A 221 28.11 44.98 5.36
N ALA A 222 27.15 44.89 6.28
CA ALA A 222 26.41 45.96 7.01
C ALA A 222 25.26 46.76 6.34
N GLY A 223 24.03 46.44 6.73
CA GLY A 223 22.83 47.27 6.61
C GLY A 223 21.58 46.54 7.10
N THR A 224 20.89 47.06 8.14
CA THR A 224 19.66 46.48 8.72
C THR A 224 18.40 47.31 8.32
N PRO A 225 17.20 46.99 8.85
CA PRO A 225 16.03 46.36 8.22
C PRO A 225 15.04 47.40 7.59
N PRO A 226 13.86 47.06 6.96
CA PRO A 226 12.97 45.92 7.25
C PRO A 226 12.19 45.23 6.11
N THR A 227 11.48 44.15 6.48
CA THR A 227 10.27 43.57 5.85
C THR A 227 10.21 43.34 4.34
N ILE A 228 10.37 42.08 3.90
CA ILE A 228 9.31 41.28 3.23
C ILE A 228 9.48 39.81 3.67
N PRO A 229 8.44 39.10 4.14
CA PRO A 229 8.52 37.67 4.38
C PRO A 229 8.44 36.91 3.04
N THR A 230 9.56 36.32 2.61
CA THR A 230 9.54 35.39 1.48
C THR A 230 8.80 34.13 1.89
N SER A 231 7.56 33.98 1.43
CA SER A 231 6.74 32.77 1.62
C SER A 231 7.30 31.62 0.77
N THR A 232 8.40 31.02 1.21
CA THR A 232 8.74 29.65 0.81
C THR A 232 7.70 28.71 1.44
N PRO A 233 7.01 27.86 0.66
CA PRO A 233 6.21 26.79 1.24
C PRO A 233 7.15 25.73 1.81
N THR A 234 7.62 25.95 3.04
CA THR A 234 8.22 24.90 3.88
C THR A 234 7.23 23.74 3.91
N PRO A 235 7.65 22.48 3.68
CA PRO A 235 6.72 21.36 3.70
C PRO A 235 5.98 21.33 5.05
N ALA A 236 4.65 21.25 5.02
CA ALA A 236 3.79 21.43 6.21
C ALA A 236 4.14 20.52 7.40
N PHE A 237 4.85 19.42 7.16
CA PHE A 237 5.43 18.56 8.18
C PHE A 237 6.44 19.29 9.10
N ASP A 238 7.27 20.18 8.56
CA ASP A 238 8.20 20.96 9.37
C ASP A 238 7.47 22.04 10.19
N GLN A 239 6.41 22.64 9.64
CA GLN A 239 5.55 23.55 10.40
C GLN A 239 4.84 22.81 11.56
N GLN A 240 4.33 21.61 11.31
CA GLN A 240 3.71 20.77 12.34
C GLN A 240 4.70 20.38 13.44
N LYS A 241 5.97 20.12 13.09
CA LYS A 241 7.04 19.92 14.06
C LYS A 241 7.30 21.18 14.90
N GLU A 242 7.34 22.37 14.30
CA GLU A 242 7.52 23.62 15.05
C GLU A 242 6.36 23.91 16.00
N GLU A 243 5.12 23.62 15.60
CA GLU A 243 3.95 23.71 16.48
C GLU A 243 4.02 22.70 17.63
N MET A 244 4.43 21.45 17.37
CA MET A 244 4.63 20.43 18.41
C MET A 244 5.75 20.79 19.39
N ILE A 245 6.89 21.29 18.91
CA ILE A 245 7.97 21.82 19.75
C ILE A 245 7.43 22.94 20.63
N THR A 246 6.72 23.91 20.04
CA THR A 246 6.12 25.04 20.77
C THR A 246 5.14 24.57 21.85
N TYR A 247 4.30 23.58 21.54
CA TYR A 247 3.37 22.98 22.51
C TYR A 247 4.12 22.32 23.67
N VAL A 248 5.12 21.47 23.40
CA VAL A 248 5.92 20.81 24.44
C VAL A 248 6.67 21.84 25.30
N GLN A 249 7.29 22.85 24.70
CA GLN A 249 7.93 23.94 25.43
C GLN A 249 6.93 24.66 26.37
N THR A 250 5.71 24.95 25.89
CA THR A 250 4.69 25.65 26.69
C THR A 250 4.14 24.78 27.83
N ALA A 251 4.01 23.47 27.60
CA ALA A 251 3.45 22.53 28.58
C ALA A 251 4.47 22.09 29.67
N THR A 252 5.76 22.01 29.33
CA THR A 252 6.82 21.49 30.22
C THR A 252 7.78 22.55 30.74
N ASN A 253 7.70 23.78 30.22
CA ASN A 253 8.67 24.86 30.40
C ASN A 253 10.14 24.47 30.05
N LEU A 254 10.32 23.52 29.12
CA LEU A 254 11.63 23.18 28.59
C LEU A 254 12.12 24.15 27.51
N ARG A 255 13.45 24.25 27.41
CA ARG A 255 14.13 24.86 26.27
C ARG A 255 13.93 24.02 25.00
N ARG A 256 13.98 24.72 23.86
CA ARG A 256 13.70 24.17 22.52
C ARG A 256 14.53 22.91 22.22
N ASP A 257 15.80 22.93 22.58
CA ASP A 257 16.76 21.86 22.31
C ASP A 257 16.34 20.55 23.01
N TYR A 258 15.91 20.62 24.27
CA TYR A 258 15.42 19.47 25.03
C TYR A 258 14.00 19.04 24.61
N ALA A 259 13.14 19.99 24.22
CA ALA A 259 11.82 19.68 23.66
C ALA A 259 11.93 18.92 22.33
N ILE A 260 12.85 19.31 21.44
CA ILE A 260 13.20 18.56 20.23
C ILE A 260 13.67 17.15 20.59
N GLN A 261 14.60 17.03 21.54
CA GLN A 261 15.13 15.72 21.96
C GLN A 261 14.05 14.78 22.51
N CYS A 262 13.09 15.30 23.30
CA CYS A 262 11.96 14.52 23.81
C CYS A 262 11.00 14.10 22.69
N LEU A 263 10.75 14.98 21.71
CA LEU A 263 9.93 14.67 20.54
C LEU A 263 10.62 13.64 19.63
N GLU A 264 11.91 13.77 19.35
CA GLU A 264 12.66 12.81 18.54
C GLU A 264 12.73 11.43 19.21
N ALA A 265 13.03 11.36 20.50
CA ALA A 265 12.99 10.10 21.26
C ALA A 265 11.57 9.51 21.35
N GLY A 266 10.54 10.36 21.32
CA GLY A 266 9.12 9.98 21.28
C GLY A 266 8.57 9.70 19.88
N GLY A 267 9.39 9.70 18.82
CA GLY A 267 8.93 9.45 17.45
C GLY A 267 8.02 10.54 16.87
N TRP A 268 8.11 11.76 17.40
CA TRP A 268 7.21 12.89 17.15
C TRP A 268 5.73 12.61 17.50
N ASP A 269 5.49 11.87 18.59
CA ASP A 269 4.18 11.75 19.25
C ASP A 269 4.16 12.58 20.55
N LEU A 270 3.15 13.46 20.71
CA LEU A 270 3.01 14.32 21.90
C LEU A 270 2.81 13.52 23.20
N ASN A 271 2.07 12.41 23.16
CA ASN A 271 1.82 11.59 24.33
C ASN A 271 3.11 10.88 24.75
N ARG A 272 3.82 10.30 23.78
CA ARG A 272 5.07 9.56 24.05
C ARG A 272 6.21 10.48 24.47
N ALA A 273 6.30 11.68 23.89
CA ALA A 273 7.22 12.72 24.33
C ALA A 273 6.91 13.19 25.76
N GLY A 274 5.64 13.29 26.14
CA GLY A 274 5.21 13.58 27.51
C GLY A 274 5.65 12.51 28.52
N GLU A 275 5.49 11.23 28.19
CA GLU A 275 5.94 10.11 29.03
C GLU A 275 7.47 10.09 29.18
N LEU A 276 8.20 10.33 28.09
CA LEU A 276 9.67 10.41 28.10
C LEU A 276 10.17 11.64 28.87
N PHE A 277 9.46 12.76 28.77
CA PHE A 277 9.70 13.93 29.62
C PHE A 277 9.53 13.56 31.09
N THR A 278 8.41 12.95 31.50
CA THR A 278 8.19 12.56 32.91
C THR A 278 9.27 11.62 33.44
N GLN A 279 9.79 10.70 32.61
CA GLN A 279 10.89 9.80 32.99
C GLN A 279 12.26 10.50 33.06
N SER A 280 12.51 11.49 32.20
CA SER A 280 13.77 12.25 32.17
C SER A 280 13.79 13.43 33.13
N GLN A 281 12.63 13.99 33.51
CA GLN A 281 12.45 15.10 34.44
C GLN A 281 13.34 15.06 35.70
N PRO A 282 13.48 13.94 36.44
CA PRO A 282 14.37 13.88 37.62
C PRO A 282 15.87 13.92 37.29
N ASN A 283 16.24 13.71 36.03
CA ASN A 283 17.63 13.70 35.53
C ASN A 283 17.97 14.92 34.66
N LEU A 284 17.00 15.82 34.38
CA LEU A 284 17.25 17.01 33.56
C LEU A 284 17.98 18.09 34.38
N PRO A 285 19.06 18.69 33.86
CA PRO A 285 19.81 19.70 34.57
C PRO A 285 19.06 21.04 34.61
N PRO A 286 19.41 21.98 35.51
CA PRO A 286 18.68 23.23 35.69
C PRO A 286 18.64 24.14 34.44
N ASP A 287 19.60 24.00 33.53
CA ASP A 287 19.69 24.72 32.25
C ASP A 287 18.79 24.14 31.14
N ALA A 288 18.05 23.06 31.42
CA ALA A 288 17.07 22.49 30.50
C ALA A 288 15.73 23.23 30.49
N TYR A 289 15.45 24.02 31.53
CA TYR A 289 14.22 24.80 31.68
C TYR A 289 14.43 26.26 31.24
N ASN A 290 13.34 26.94 30.88
CA ASN A 290 13.30 28.38 30.55
C ASN A 290 12.92 29.24 31.77
#